data_AF-A0A8R2NQX4-F1
#
_entry.id   AF-A0A8R2NQX4-F1
#
_cell.length_a   1.000
_cell.length_b   1.000
_cell.length_c   1.000
_cell.angle_alpha   90.00
_cell.angle_beta   90.00
_cell.angle_gamma   90.00
#
_symmetry.space_group_name_H-M   'P 1'
#
loop_
_entity.id
_entity.type
_entity.pdbx_description
1 polymer ?
#
loop_
_entity_poly.entity_id
_entity_poly.type
_entity_poly.pdbx_seq_one_letter_code
_entity_poly.pdbx_strand_id
1 'polypeptide(L)'
;MIVHFITLQLDKIVAAYRIATQYPELISARIHDCSKAHVSVHSVWVQRVLERQAKTRFRQTVFSDYKTYTLTSPPTDITDELISAHSKSTKYFCVVREIESGKDIKQYLEVWADCSLAKNYDLSALDVHGKIYADAEFGILEWSPDETKIVYIAEKKVPKSEPFYKQKPKASADKDGVDNSDTVPGKEYDWSQDWGEELVGKIIPVLVVCDIKTDTIEVLSNIPNDVNPAAATWTPDGKGVVAIGYTITPRKLGTNSLSHVFSLTLSGQYNLRFQNVIKDSSKVCLPLSTRKCLQKSHIKFL
;
A
#
# COMPACT_ATOMS: atom_id res chain seq x y z
N MET A 1 36.28 -39.38 -7.98
CA MET A 1 35.22 -39.57 -8.99
C MET A 1 33.88 -38.99 -8.53
N ILE A 2 33.38 -39.32 -7.32
CA ILE A 2 32.11 -38.77 -6.78
C ILE A 2 32.14 -37.23 -6.63
N VAL A 3 33.20 -36.66 -6.06
CA VAL A 3 33.34 -35.20 -5.90
C VAL A 3 33.32 -34.45 -7.25
N HIS A 4 34.00 -35.01 -8.26
CA HIS A 4 34.05 -34.42 -9.61
C HIS A 4 32.69 -34.50 -10.35
N PHE A 5 31.91 -35.57 -10.11
CA PHE A 5 30.56 -35.69 -10.63
C PHE A 5 29.61 -34.66 -9.97
N ILE A 6 29.74 -34.46 -8.65
CA ILE A 6 28.96 -33.45 -7.91
C ILE A 6 29.27 -32.03 -8.40
N THR A 7 30.55 -31.69 -8.63
CA THR A 7 30.93 -30.36 -9.13
C THR A 7 30.37 -30.06 -10.52
N LEU A 8 30.40 -31.05 -11.44
CA LEU A 8 29.84 -30.89 -12.78
C LEU A 8 28.31 -30.69 -12.77
N GLN A 9 27.60 -31.34 -11.84
CA GLN A 9 26.16 -31.14 -11.65
C GLN A 9 25.87 -29.75 -11.07
N LEU A 10 26.70 -29.27 -10.14
CA LEU A 10 26.55 -27.95 -9.54
C LEU A 10 26.72 -26.84 -10.58
N ASP A 11 27.73 -26.93 -11.45
CA ASP A 11 27.97 -25.92 -12.50
C ASP A 11 26.78 -25.81 -13.46
N LYS A 12 26.17 -26.94 -13.81
CA LYS A 12 24.94 -26.97 -14.64
C LYS A 12 23.77 -26.30 -13.94
N ILE A 13 23.58 -26.56 -12.65
CA ILE A 13 22.52 -25.95 -11.85
C ILE A 13 22.74 -24.43 -11.76
N VAL A 14 23.97 -23.98 -11.51
CA VAL A 14 24.31 -22.56 -11.45
C VAL A 14 24.08 -21.87 -12.80
N ALA A 15 24.48 -22.50 -13.91
CA ALA A 15 24.24 -21.98 -15.24
C ALA A 15 22.74 -21.87 -15.56
N ALA A 16 21.97 -22.93 -15.27
CA ALA A 16 20.51 -22.93 -15.44
C ALA A 16 19.83 -21.86 -14.58
N TYR A 17 20.27 -21.70 -13.33
CA TYR A 17 19.75 -20.67 -12.43
C TYR A 17 20.02 -19.26 -12.97
N ARG A 18 21.24 -18.99 -13.45
CA ARG A 18 21.58 -17.70 -14.09
C ARG A 18 20.70 -17.39 -15.28
N ILE A 19 20.47 -18.36 -16.16
CA ILE A 19 19.57 -18.21 -17.32
C ILE A 19 18.14 -17.92 -16.86
N ALA A 20 17.63 -18.65 -15.88
CA ALA A 20 16.28 -18.44 -15.36
C ALA A 20 16.08 -17.03 -14.79
N THR A 21 17.09 -16.49 -14.07
CA THR A 21 17.01 -15.13 -13.50
C THR A 21 17.05 -13.98 -14.52
N GLN A 22 17.39 -14.26 -15.79
CA GLN A 22 17.36 -13.24 -16.85
C GLN A 22 15.94 -12.87 -17.30
N TYR A 23 14.94 -13.68 -16.95
CA TYR A 23 13.55 -13.42 -17.32
C TYR A 23 12.83 -12.72 -16.17
N PRO A 24 12.25 -11.53 -16.42
CA PRO A 24 11.45 -10.83 -15.42
C PRO A 24 10.08 -11.49 -15.23
N GLU A 25 9.55 -11.39 -14.02
CA GLU A 25 8.20 -11.84 -13.65
C GLU A 25 7.24 -10.65 -13.67
N LEU A 26 6.06 -10.82 -14.27
CA LEU A 26 4.99 -9.81 -14.27
C LEU A 26 4.28 -9.80 -12.91
N ILE A 27 4.29 -8.67 -12.21
CA ILE A 27 3.58 -8.50 -10.93
C ILE A 27 2.15 -8.01 -11.17
N SER A 28 2.00 -6.98 -12.00
CA SER A 28 0.71 -6.36 -12.25
C SER A 28 0.65 -5.69 -13.61
N ALA A 29 -0.55 -5.55 -14.15
CA ALA A 29 -0.82 -4.81 -15.36
C ALA A 29 -2.13 -4.04 -15.20
N ARG A 30 -2.15 -2.81 -15.73
CA ARG A 30 -3.31 -1.92 -15.75
C ARG A 30 -3.46 -1.32 -17.14
N ILE A 31 -4.67 -1.36 -17.66
CA ILE A 31 -5.05 -0.59 -18.84
C ILE A 31 -5.13 0.88 -18.42
N HIS A 32 -4.29 1.72 -19.02
CA HIS A 32 -4.20 3.14 -18.69
C HIS A 32 -5.13 3.98 -19.56
N ASP A 33 -5.09 3.73 -20.86
CA ASP A 33 -6.00 4.32 -21.85
C ASP A 33 -6.44 3.24 -22.84
N CYS A 34 -7.69 3.29 -23.25
CA CYS A 34 -8.29 2.31 -24.15
C CYS A 34 -9.39 2.98 -24.95
N SER A 35 -9.24 2.97 -26.26
CA SER A 35 -10.20 3.48 -27.22
C SER A 35 -10.51 2.39 -28.25
N LYS A 36 -11.34 2.71 -29.25
CA LYS A 36 -11.53 1.77 -30.38
C LYS A 36 -10.31 1.69 -31.31
N ALA A 37 -9.37 2.62 -31.18
CA ALA A 37 -8.24 2.78 -32.09
C ALA A 37 -6.89 2.42 -31.44
N HIS A 38 -6.79 2.49 -30.11
CA HIS A 38 -5.55 2.18 -29.41
C HIS A 38 -5.79 1.70 -27.98
N VAL A 39 -4.81 0.99 -27.43
CA VAL A 39 -4.70 0.65 -26.02
C VAL A 39 -3.32 0.99 -25.51
N SER A 40 -3.24 1.50 -24.28
CA SER A 40 -2.01 1.60 -23.52
C SER A 40 -2.13 0.77 -22.24
N VAL A 41 -1.13 -0.06 -21.99
CA VAL A 41 -1.06 -0.94 -20.82
C VAL A 41 0.21 -0.61 -20.06
N HIS A 42 0.06 -0.20 -18.81
CA HIS A 42 1.17 -0.13 -17.87
C HIS A 42 1.34 -1.48 -17.18
N SER A 43 2.56 -1.98 -17.14
CA SER A 43 2.93 -3.22 -16.46
C SER A 43 4.06 -2.97 -15.49
N VAL A 44 4.00 -3.66 -14.36
CA VAL A 44 5.02 -3.68 -13.32
C VAL A 44 5.62 -5.06 -13.26
N TRP A 45 6.94 -5.11 -13.30
CA TRP A 45 7.74 -6.32 -13.39
C TRP A 45 8.72 -6.37 -12.23
N VAL A 46 9.16 -7.58 -11.89
CA VAL A 46 10.24 -7.83 -10.94
C VAL A 46 11.26 -8.75 -11.57
N GLN A 47 12.53 -8.48 -11.29
CA GLN A 47 13.63 -9.32 -11.73
C GLN A 47 14.65 -9.50 -10.62
N ARG A 48 15.19 -10.72 -10.48
CA ARG A 48 16.25 -11.00 -9.52
C ARG A 48 17.59 -10.55 -10.08
N VAL A 49 18.32 -9.76 -9.29
CA VAL A 49 19.68 -9.30 -9.63
C VAL A 49 20.66 -10.03 -8.74
N LEU A 50 21.41 -10.96 -9.33
CA LEU A 50 22.27 -11.89 -8.59
C LEU A 50 23.43 -11.16 -7.90
N GLU A 51 24.03 -10.18 -8.57
CA GLU A 51 25.20 -9.43 -8.11
C GLU A 51 24.88 -8.60 -6.86
N ARG A 52 23.66 -8.05 -6.79
CA ARG A 52 23.16 -7.27 -5.65
C ARG A 52 22.46 -8.13 -4.59
N GLN A 53 22.27 -9.43 -4.87
CA GLN A 53 21.43 -10.32 -4.06
C GLN A 53 20.03 -9.75 -3.75
N ALA A 54 19.51 -8.96 -4.68
CA ALA A 54 18.28 -8.17 -4.50
C ALA A 54 17.29 -8.45 -5.64
N LYS A 55 16.11 -7.82 -5.56
CA LYS A 55 15.16 -7.74 -6.65
C LYS A 55 15.11 -6.30 -7.14
N THR A 56 15.08 -6.10 -8.46
CA THR A 56 14.72 -4.81 -9.05
C THR A 56 13.25 -4.87 -9.46
N ARG A 57 12.54 -3.77 -9.28
CA ARG A 57 11.19 -3.59 -9.81
C ARG A 57 11.24 -2.50 -10.85
N PHE A 58 10.59 -2.74 -11.98
CA PHE A 58 10.55 -1.76 -13.05
C PHE A 58 9.17 -1.69 -13.69
N ARG A 59 8.88 -0.55 -14.29
CA ARG A 59 7.64 -0.27 -14.99
C ARG A 59 7.89 -0.15 -16.48
N GLN A 60 6.98 -0.67 -17.28
CA GLN A 60 6.94 -0.46 -18.73
C GLN A 60 5.55 -0.12 -19.19
N THR A 61 5.47 0.56 -20.33
CA THR A 61 4.22 0.89 -20.98
C THR A 61 4.23 0.33 -22.38
N VAL A 62 3.21 -0.46 -22.71
CA VAL A 62 2.99 -0.96 -24.06
C VAL A 62 1.84 -0.19 -24.68
N PHE A 63 2.07 0.42 -25.82
CA PHE A 63 1.07 1.09 -26.65
C PHE A 63 0.80 0.25 -27.89
N SER A 64 -0.45 0.00 -28.22
CA SER A 64 -0.84 -0.74 -29.42
C SER A 64 -2.03 -0.10 -30.13
N ASP A 65 -2.04 -0.15 -31.46
CA ASP A 65 -3.15 0.32 -32.31
C ASP A 65 -4.14 -0.80 -32.71
N TYR A 66 -4.04 -1.97 -32.04
CA TYR A 66 -4.76 -3.21 -32.36
C TYR A 66 -4.47 -3.82 -33.74
N LYS A 67 -3.53 -3.26 -34.50
CA LYS A 67 -3.18 -3.74 -35.85
C LYS A 67 -1.76 -4.26 -35.84
N THR A 68 -0.81 -3.39 -36.15
CA THR A 68 0.59 -3.76 -36.40
C THR A 68 1.56 -2.93 -35.57
N TYR A 69 1.14 -1.76 -35.08
CA TYR A 69 2.02 -0.91 -34.31
C TYR A 69 1.94 -1.31 -32.83
N THR A 70 3.07 -1.75 -32.30
CA THR A 70 3.27 -1.91 -30.86
C THR A 70 4.55 -1.19 -30.47
N LEU A 71 4.44 -0.23 -29.54
CA LEU A 71 5.57 0.48 -28.97
C LEU A 71 5.67 0.13 -27.49
N THR A 72 6.86 -0.29 -27.06
CA THR A 72 7.15 -0.55 -25.65
C THR A 72 8.13 0.50 -25.13
N SER A 73 7.79 1.17 -24.03
CA SER A 73 8.68 2.12 -23.38
C SER A 73 9.90 1.42 -22.77
N PRO A 74 11.03 2.12 -22.64
CA PRO A 74 12.13 1.64 -21.81
C PRO A 74 11.66 1.30 -20.39
N PRO A 75 12.25 0.29 -19.73
CA PRO A 75 12.05 0.04 -18.31
C PRO A 75 12.41 1.26 -17.47
N THR A 76 11.51 1.67 -16.59
CA THR A 76 11.79 2.69 -15.56
C THR A 76 11.93 1.99 -14.22
N ASP A 77 13.05 2.19 -13.53
CA ASP A 77 13.27 1.64 -12.19
C ASP A 77 12.27 2.24 -11.20
N ILE A 78 11.61 1.37 -10.44
CA ILE A 78 10.63 1.71 -9.41
C ILE A 78 10.86 0.86 -8.14
N THR A 79 12.11 0.45 -7.90
CA THR A 79 12.47 -0.47 -6.81
C THR A 79 12.13 0.09 -5.42
N ASP A 80 12.20 1.41 -5.27
CA ASP A 80 11.85 2.19 -4.08
C ASP A 80 10.34 2.53 -3.98
N GLU A 81 9.53 2.22 -5.00
CA GLU A 81 8.08 2.47 -4.97
C GLU A 81 7.37 1.38 -4.17
N LEU A 82 6.81 1.75 -3.01
CA LEU A 82 6.08 0.84 -2.14
C LEU A 82 4.68 0.53 -2.72
N ILE A 83 3.88 1.56 -3.01
CA ILE A 83 2.55 1.46 -3.62
C ILE A 83 2.26 2.71 -4.47
N SER A 84 1.47 2.57 -5.54
CA SER A 84 1.12 3.71 -6.39
C SER A 84 -0.28 3.62 -7.00
N ALA A 85 -0.84 4.77 -7.35
CA ALA A 85 -2.19 4.89 -7.88
C ALA A 85 -2.34 6.09 -8.83
N HIS A 86 -2.97 5.86 -9.97
CA HIS A 86 -3.41 6.93 -10.86
C HIS A 86 -4.77 7.47 -10.43
N SER A 87 -4.93 8.79 -10.57
CA SER A 87 -6.23 9.45 -10.53
C SER A 87 -7.14 8.99 -11.67
N LYS A 88 -8.45 9.24 -11.54
CA LYS A 88 -9.47 8.79 -12.50
C LYS A 88 -9.32 9.48 -13.87
N SER A 89 -8.85 10.73 -13.86
CA SER A 89 -8.57 11.55 -15.03
C SER A 89 -7.19 11.31 -15.62
N THR A 90 -6.37 10.47 -14.96
CA THR A 90 -4.97 10.16 -15.26
C THR A 90 -4.01 11.36 -15.24
N LYS A 91 -4.48 12.55 -14.85
CA LYS A 91 -3.64 13.76 -14.73
C LYS A 91 -2.69 13.71 -13.54
N TYR A 92 -3.15 13.10 -12.45
CA TYR A 92 -2.37 12.93 -11.24
C TYR A 92 -1.96 11.48 -11.03
N PHE A 93 -0.75 11.31 -10.49
CA PHE A 93 -0.20 10.02 -10.09
C PHE A 93 0.36 10.14 -8.68
N CYS A 94 -0.10 9.28 -7.77
CA CYS A 94 0.36 9.22 -6.40
C CYS A 94 1.28 8.01 -6.24
N VAL A 95 2.40 8.18 -5.56
CA VAL A 95 3.31 7.10 -5.22
C VAL A 95 3.82 7.27 -3.79
N VAL A 96 3.85 6.17 -3.05
CA VAL A 96 4.54 6.11 -1.76
C VAL A 96 5.90 5.48 -2.02
N ARG A 97 6.98 6.19 -1.69
CA ARG A 97 8.34 5.69 -1.79
C ARG A 97 8.90 5.35 -0.41
N GLU A 98 9.67 4.28 -0.35
CA GLU A 98 10.43 3.90 0.83
C GLU A 98 11.92 4.04 0.53
N ILE A 99 12.60 4.93 1.26
CA ILE A 99 14.01 5.28 1.03
C ILE A 99 14.81 5.01 2.28
N GLU A 100 15.89 4.25 2.13
CA GLU A 100 16.88 4.04 3.19
C GLU A 100 17.70 5.31 3.41
N SER A 101 17.68 5.85 4.62
CA SER A 101 18.43 7.03 5.04
C SER A 101 19.34 6.67 6.22
N GLY A 102 20.49 6.06 5.91
CA GLY A 102 21.41 5.58 6.92
C GLY A 102 20.86 4.36 7.67
N LYS A 103 20.52 4.53 8.95
CA LYS A 103 19.93 3.46 9.78
C LYS A 103 18.40 3.46 9.78
N ASP A 104 17.79 4.53 9.28
CA ASP A 104 16.36 4.74 9.32
C ASP A 104 15.74 4.54 7.93
N ILE A 105 14.51 4.04 7.91
CA ILE A 105 13.71 3.91 6.69
C ILE A 105 12.69 5.04 6.68
N LYS A 106 12.73 5.89 5.66
CA LYS A 106 11.80 7.00 5.49
C LYS A 106 10.75 6.68 4.44
N GLN A 107 9.52 7.13 4.68
CA GLN A 107 8.44 7.01 3.72
C GLN A 107 7.98 8.40 3.25
N TYR A 108 7.85 8.54 1.93
CA TYR A 108 7.41 9.77 1.27
C TYR A 108 6.14 9.50 0.49
N LEU A 109 5.14 10.39 0.61
CA LEU A 109 4.00 10.41 -0.29
C LEU A 109 4.22 11.50 -1.33
N GLU A 110 4.37 11.08 -2.58
CA GLU A 110 4.60 11.98 -3.71
C GLU A 110 3.35 12.06 -4.58
N VAL A 111 2.99 13.29 -4.97
CA VAL A 111 1.97 13.56 -5.96
C VAL A 111 2.63 14.17 -7.19
N TRP A 112 2.46 13.48 -8.31
CA TRP A 112 2.98 13.85 -9.61
C TRP A 112 1.85 14.39 -10.50
N ALA A 113 2.12 15.47 -11.22
CA ALA A 113 1.21 16.08 -12.18
C ALA A 113 2.04 16.71 -13.32
N ASP A 114 1.51 16.71 -14.54
CA ASP A 114 2.13 17.37 -15.69
C ASP A 114 3.63 17.02 -15.86
N CYS A 115 3.96 15.73 -15.71
CA CYS A 115 5.32 15.20 -15.79
C CYS A 115 6.31 15.77 -14.75
N SER A 116 5.81 16.34 -13.66
CA SER A 116 6.61 16.94 -12.59
C SER A 116 6.13 16.50 -11.20
N LEU A 117 7.02 16.60 -10.22
CA LEU A 117 6.69 16.36 -8.81
C LEU A 117 5.95 17.58 -8.27
N ALA A 118 4.63 17.47 -8.09
CA ALA A 118 3.76 18.56 -7.66
C ALA A 118 3.76 18.75 -6.14
N LYS A 119 3.76 17.64 -5.38
CA LYS A 119 3.83 17.65 -3.91
C LYS A 119 4.68 16.48 -3.42
N ASN A 120 5.34 16.69 -2.28
CA ASN A 120 6.08 15.66 -1.58
C ASN A 120 5.88 15.83 -0.06
N TYR A 121 5.39 14.78 0.60
CA TYR A 121 5.17 14.76 2.04
C TYR A 121 6.15 13.78 2.69
N ASP A 122 7.05 14.28 3.54
CA ASP A 122 7.90 13.45 4.40
C ASP A 122 7.04 12.94 5.57
N LEU A 123 6.52 11.71 5.43
CA LEU A 123 5.62 11.10 6.40
C LEU A 123 6.33 10.79 7.72
N SER A 124 7.63 10.53 7.66
CA SER A 124 8.46 10.29 8.83
C SER A 124 8.68 11.58 9.63
N ALA A 125 8.78 12.73 8.96
CA ALA A 125 8.88 14.03 9.62
C ALA A 125 7.52 14.52 10.15
N LEU A 126 6.43 14.27 9.43
CA LEU A 126 5.07 14.61 9.88
C LEU A 126 4.64 13.75 11.06
N ASP A 127 5.06 12.48 11.10
CA ASP A 127 4.92 11.56 12.24
C ASP A 127 3.46 11.46 12.75
N VAL A 128 2.49 11.55 11.83
CA VAL A 128 1.04 11.47 12.12
C VAL A 128 0.58 10.02 12.35
N HIS A 129 1.24 9.07 11.68
CA HIS A 129 0.96 7.64 11.74
C HIS A 129 2.26 6.85 11.60
N GLY A 130 2.21 5.53 11.83
CA GLY A 130 3.32 4.60 11.58
C GLY A 130 3.52 4.31 10.09
N LYS A 131 4.13 3.17 9.75
CA LYS A 131 4.40 2.82 8.34
C LYS A 131 3.11 2.62 7.54
N ILE A 132 3.09 3.07 6.29
CA ILE A 132 2.03 2.77 5.32
C ILE A 132 2.07 1.28 4.96
N TYR A 133 0.89 0.69 4.80
CA TYR A 133 0.73 -0.67 4.33
C TYR A 133 0.64 -0.74 2.80
N ALA A 134 1.29 -1.76 2.24
CA ALA A 134 1.35 -2.00 0.79
C ALA A 134 1.29 -3.48 0.43
N ASP A 135 0.92 -4.32 1.41
CA ASP A 135 0.63 -5.74 1.21
C ASP A 135 -0.76 -5.94 0.58
N ALA A 136 -1.07 -7.19 0.24
CA ALA A 136 -2.34 -7.52 -0.39
C ALA A 136 -3.58 -7.35 0.52
N GLU A 137 -3.43 -7.36 1.85
CA GLU A 137 -4.55 -7.35 2.78
C GLU A 137 -4.92 -5.93 3.21
N PHE A 138 -3.93 -5.10 3.55
CA PHE A 138 -4.13 -3.72 4.00
C PHE A 138 -3.61 -2.65 3.03
N GLY A 139 -2.91 -3.03 1.97
CA GLY A 139 -2.28 -2.10 1.05
C GLY A 139 -3.27 -1.38 0.15
N ILE A 140 -3.50 -0.09 0.42
CA ILE A 140 -4.47 0.74 -0.28
C ILE A 140 -3.91 2.11 -0.50
N LEU A 141 -4.13 2.63 -1.70
CA LEU A 141 -3.85 3.99 -2.09
C LEU A 141 -4.90 4.38 -3.15
N GLU A 142 -5.88 5.21 -2.79
CA GLU A 142 -6.96 5.59 -3.70
C GLU A 142 -7.25 7.09 -3.69
N TRP A 143 -7.44 7.64 -4.89
CA TRP A 143 -7.85 9.01 -5.12
C TRP A 143 -9.33 9.21 -4.85
N SER A 144 -9.68 10.34 -4.22
CA SER A 144 -11.06 10.76 -4.07
C SER A 144 -11.71 11.00 -5.45
N PRO A 145 -13.05 10.93 -5.56
CA PRO A 145 -13.73 11.13 -6.84
C PRO A 145 -13.49 12.50 -7.48
N ASP A 146 -13.17 13.51 -6.67
CA ASP A 146 -12.82 14.87 -7.08
C ASP A 146 -11.31 15.09 -7.25
N GLU A 147 -10.49 14.06 -7.01
CA GLU A 147 -9.03 14.04 -7.17
C GLU A 147 -8.29 15.04 -6.27
N THR A 148 -8.89 15.38 -5.12
CA THR A 148 -8.32 16.35 -4.16
C THR A 148 -7.71 15.70 -2.93
N LYS A 149 -8.09 14.45 -2.65
CA LYS A 149 -7.67 13.70 -1.47
C LYS A 149 -7.22 12.31 -1.86
N ILE A 150 -6.39 11.72 -1.01
CA ILE A 150 -5.91 10.35 -1.14
C ILE A 150 -6.21 9.64 0.17
N VAL A 151 -6.79 8.44 0.09
CA VAL A 151 -6.96 7.54 1.24
C VAL A 151 -5.93 6.42 1.17
N TYR A 152 -5.37 6.07 2.32
CA TYR A 152 -4.50 4.91 2.49
C TYR A 152 -4.64 4.34 3.91
N ILE A 153 -4.05 3.16 4.13
CA ILE A 153 -4.00 2.53 5.45
C ILE A 153 -2.55 2.54 5.94
N ALA A 154 -2.37 2.92 7.18
CA ALA A 154 -1.08 2.90 7.87
C ALA A 154 -1.21 2.25 9.24
N GLU A 155 -0.07 1.93 9.85
CA GLU A 155 -0.04 1.50 11.25
C GLU A 155 -0.39 2.66 12.18
N LYS A 156 -1.19 2.39 13.21
CA LYS A 156 -1.51 3.36 14.26
C LYS A 156 -0.24 3.72 15.00
N LYS A 157 0.00 5.01 15.16
CA LYS A 157 1.06 5.48 16.04
C LYS A 157 0.67 5.18 17.49
N VAL A 158 1.50 4.41 18.18
CA VAL A 158 1.40 4.22 19.62
C VAL A 158 2.30 5.26 20.30
N PRO A 159 1.80 6.02 21.28
CA PRO A 159 2.64 6.96 22.03
C PRO A 159 3.86 6.24 22.62
N LYS A 160 5.02 6.90 22.60
CA LYS A 160 6.24 6.32 23.17
C LYS A 160 6.00 6.06 24.67
N SER A 161 6.14 4.82 25.10
CA SER A 161 6.10 4.46 26.52
C SER A 161 7.49 4.64 27.14
N GLU A 162 7.51 5.01 28.41
CA GLU A 162 8.75 5.06 29.20
C GLU A 162 8.75 3.98 30.27
N PRO A 163 9.92 3.41 30.63
CA PRO A 163 10.04 2.54 31.78
C PRO A 163 9.52 3.24 33.04
N PHE A 164 8.84 2.50 33.92
CA PHE A 164 8.41 3.02 35.22
C PHE A 164 9.58 3.56 36.06
N TYR A 165 10.78 3.01 35.88
CA TYR A 165 11.98 3.40 36.60
C TYR A 165 13.05 3.92 35.62
N LYS A 166 13.14 5.25 35.50
CA LYS A 166 14.35 5.94 35.00
C LYS A 166 14.98 6.72 36.15
N GLN A 167 16.26 6.47 36.44
CA GLN A 167 17.03 7.35 37.30
C GLN A 167 17.27 8.66 36.54
N LYS A 168 16.63 9.76 36.99
CA LYS A 168 16.92 11.09 36.46
C LYS A 168 18.36 11.46 36.84
N PRO A 169 19.22 11.88 35.89
CA PRO A 169 20.52 12.44 36.24
C PRO A 169 20.33 13.61 37.21
N LYS A 170 21.23 13.78 38.18
CA LYS A 170 21.24 14.98 39.02
C LYS A 170 21.30 16.21 38.09
N ALA A 171 20.33 17.11 38.27
CA ALA A 171 20.10 18.27 37.42
C ALA A 171 21.37 19.04 37.08
N SER A 172 21.68 19.15 35.79
CA SER A 172 22.26 20.39 35.28
C SER A 172 21.08 21.29 34.93
N ALA A 173 20.96 22.41 35.63
CA ALA A 173 20.10 23.51 35.23
C ALA A 173 20.38 23.90 33.76
N ASP A 174 19.33 24.37 33.10
CA ASP A 174 19.30 24.89 31.73
C ASP A 174 19.20 23.84 30.62
N LYS A 175 17.96 23.43 30.35
CA LYS A 175 17.37 23.52 29.00
C LYS A 175 15.85 23.47 29.09
N ASP A 176 15.25 24.56 28.64
CA ASP A 176 13.82 24.82 28.59
C ASP A 176 13.01 23.71 27.91
N GLY A 177 11.87 23.37 28.55
CA GLY A 177 10.61 23.00 27.91
C GLY A 177 10.63 21.93 26.82
N VAL A 178 10.82 20.66 27.18
CA VAL A 178 10.23 19.55 26.42
C VAL A 178 9.09 18.98 27.27
N ASP A 179 7.87 19.36 26.94
CA ASP A 179 6.66 18.83 27.54
C ASP A 179 6.48 17.38 27.08
N ASN A 180 6.91 16.43 27.91
CA ASN A 180 6.75 14.98 27.70
C ASN A 180 5.33 14.53 28.10
N SER A 181 4.29 15.26 27.69
CA SER A 181 2.89 15.01 28.10
C SER A 181 2.31 13.68 27.57
N ASP A 182 2.89 13.11 26.51
CA ASP A 182 2.33 11.95 25.81
C ASP A 182 2.98 10.61 26.20
N THR A 183 3.82 10.62 27.23
CA THR A 183 4.62 9.44 27.60
C THR A 183 3.87 8.61 28.64
N VAL A 184 3.37 7.43 28.26
CA VAL A 184 2.67 6.53 29.21
C VAL A 184 3.70 5.62 29.91
N PRO A 185 3.89 5.74 31.23
CA PRO A 185 4.85 4.90 31.94
C PRO A 185 4.41 3.42 31.94
N GLY A 186 5.36 2.51 31.74
CA GLY A 186 5.19 1.08 32.00
C GLY A 186 4.62 0.21 30.89
N LYS A 187 4.31 0.76 29.71
CA LYS A 187 3.74 0.01 28.58
C LYS A 187 4.79 -0.54 27.60
N GLU A 188 6.07 -0.47 27.92
CA GLU A 188 7.16 -0.88 27.02
C GLU A 188 7.20 -2.39 26.73
N TYR A 189 6.56 -3.20 27.57
CA TYR A 189 6.47 -4.66 27.41
C TYR A 189 5.04 -5.16 27.13
N ASP A 190 4.09 -4.27 26.82
CA ASP A 190 2.74 -4.68 26.45
C ASP A 190 2.82 -5.47 25.13
N TRP A 191 2.78 -6.80 25.24
CA TRP A 191 2.78 -7.66 24.06
C TRP A 191 1.51 -7.39 23.25
N SER A 192 1.69 -7.02 21.99
CA SER A 192 0.62 -6.82 21.04
C SER A 192 0.72 -7.86 19.95
N GLN A 193 -0.36 -8.59 19.72
CA GLN A 193 -0.40 -9.63 18.70
C GLN A 193 -0.30 -9.02 17.30
N ASP A 194 0.59 -9.53 16.46
CA ASP A 194 0.61 -9.25 15.03
C ASP A 194 -0.45 -10.07 14.28
N TRP A 195 -0.59 -9.88 12.98
CA TRP A 195 -1.59 -10.59 12.17
C TRP A 195 -1.16 -11.98 11.69
N GLY A 196 -0.09 -12.55 12.28
CA GLY A 196 0.50 -13.82 11.89
C GLY A 196 1.72 -13.68 10.98
N GLU A 197 2.21 -14.81 10.48
CA GLU A 197 3.54 -14.97 9.88
C GLU A 197 3.78 -14.10 8.63
N GLU A 198 2.76 -13.83 7.82
CA GLU A 198 2.88 -12.99 6.61
C GLU A 198 2.70 -11.48 6.88
N LEU A 199 2.23 -11.10 8.08
CA LEU A 199 1.84 -9.74 8.45
C LEU A 199 2.51 -9.29 9.76
N VAL A 200 3.74 -9.75 9.97
CA VAL A 200 4.57 -9.43 11.13
C VAL A 200 4.77 -7.91 11.27
N GLY A 201 4.65 -7.40 12.49
CA GLY A 201 4.81 -5.98 12.81
C GLY A 201 3.57 -5.11 12.55
N LYS A 202 2.47 -5.69 12.05
CA LYS A 202 1.19 -4.98 11.87
C LYS A 202 0.29 -5.22 13.07
N ILE A 203 -0.05 -4.15 13.78
CA ILE A 203 -0.77 -4.27 15.05
C ILE A 203 -2.15 -3.62 14.92
N ILE A 204 -2.23 -2.31 14.68
CA ILE A 204 -3.51 -1.61 14.54
C ILE A 204 -3.52 -0.79 13.26
N PRO A 205 -4.09 -1.28 12.15
CA PRO A 205 -4.33 -0.47 10.96
C PRO A 205 -5.25 0.72 11.28
N VAL A 206 -4.97 1.86 10.65
CA VAL A 206 -5.82 3.06 10.68
C VAL A 206 -6.01 3.61 9.28
N LEU A 207 -7.18 4.20 9.02
CA LEU A 207 -7.46 4.91 7.79
C LEU A 207 -6.90 6.33 7.89
N VAL A 208 -6.15 6.73 6.87
CA VAL A 208 -5.53 8.05 6.79
C VAL A 208 -5.97 8.72 5.51
N VAL A 209 -6.26 10.02 5.60
CA VAL A 209 -6.59 10.86 4.46
C VAL A 209 -5.55 11.97 4.34
N CYS A 210 -4.95 12.08 3.17
CA CYS A 210 -4.13 13.22 2.77
C CYS A 210 -4.97 14.13 1.88
N ASP A 211 -5.18 15.38 2.29
CA ASP A 211 -5.80 16.43 1.48
C ASP A 211 -4.73 17.27 0.81
N ILE A 212 -4.69 17.18 -0.52
CA ILE A 212 -3.67 17.82 -1.36
C ILE A 212 -3.92 19.33 -1.49
N LYS A 213 -5.18 19.78 -1.31
CA LYS A 213 -5.53 21.19 -1.40
C LYS A 213 -5.09 21.96 -0.15
N THR A 214 -5.27 21.34 1.01
CA THR A 214 -4.93 21.95 2.31
C THR A 214 -3.56 21.55 2.82
N ASP A 215 -2.89 20.61 2.15
CA ASP A 215 -1.62 20.02 2.59
C ASP A 215 -1.69 19.41 4.00
N THR A 216 -2.84 18.78 4.32
CA THR A 216 -3.08 18.15 5.63
C THR A 216 -3.13 16.64 5.52
N ILE A 217 -2.66 15.96 6.56
CA ILE A 217 -2.73 14.50 6.71
C ILE A 217 -3.40 14.20 8.04
N GLU A 218 -4.50 13.44 8.00
CA GLU A 218 -5.33 13.18 9.17
C GLU A 218 -5.70 11.70 9.26
N VAL A 219 -5.65 11.17 10.48
CA VAL A 219 -6.15 9.82 10.79
C VAL A 219 -7.65 9.92 11.02
N LEU A 220 -8.44 9.13 10.27
CA LEU A 220 -9.89 9.11 10.47
C LEU A 220 -10.23 8.49 11.82
N SER A 221 -10.87 9.27 12.67
CA SER A 221 -11.24 8.88 14.03
C SER A 221 -12.53 8.06 14.08
N ASN A 222 -12.87 7.58 15.29
CA ASN A 222 -14.14 6.92 15.62
C ASN A 222 -14.38 5.55 14.96
N ILE A 223 -13.32 4.90 14.48
CA ILE A 223 -13.35 3.46 14.22
C ILE A 223 -13.29 2.74 15.58
N PRO A 224 -14.18 1.77 15.87
CA PRO A 224 -14.13 1.01 17.11
C PRO A 224 -12.76 0.33 17.32
N ASN A 225 -12.28 0.27 18.56
CA ASN A 225 -10.94 -0.25 18.88
C ASN A 225 -10.76 -1.74 18.55
N ASP A 226 -11.85 -2.49 18.47
CA ASP A 226 -11.91 -3.89 18.10
C ASP A 226 -12.05 -4.10 16.58
N VAL A 227 -12.01 -3.04 15.78
CA VAL A 227 -12.19 -3.10 14.33
C VAL A 227 -10.95 -2.59 13.61
N ASN A 228 -10.39 -3.44 12.76
CA ASN A 228 -9.23 -3.13 11.94
C ASN A 228 -9.65 -2.90 10.48
N PRO A 229 -9.46 -1.69 9.92
CA PRO A 229 -9.84 -1.38 8.55
C PRO A 229 -8.97 -2.10 7.51
N ALA A 230 -9.60 -2.51 6.42
CA ALA A 230 -9.01 -3.11 5.22
C ALA A 230 -9.90 -2.79 4.00
N ALA A 231 -9.39 -3.02 2.79
CA ALA A 231 -10.08 -2.81 1.51
C ALA A 231 -11.00 -1.56 1.42
N ALA A 232 -10.52 -0.41 1.88
CA ALA A 232 -11.20 0.87 1.80
C ALA A 232 -11.29 1.43 0.36
N THR A 233 -12.42 2.07 0.08
CA THR A 233 -12.65 2.88 -1.12
C THR A 233 -13.46 4.13 -0.82
N TRP A 234 -13.37 5.16 -1.65
CA TRP A 234 -14.15 6.39 -1.47
C TRP A 234 -15.65 6.19 -1.70
N THR A 235 -16.47 6.93 -0.94
CA THR A 235 -17.88 7.08 -1.26
C THR A 235 -18.04 7.83 -2.59
N PRO A 236 -19.11 7.59 -3.38
CA PRO A 236 -19.31 8.25 -4.67
C PRO A 236 -19.39 9.78 -4.59
N ASP A 237 -19.79 10.32 -3.44
CA ASP A 237 -19.87 11.76 -3.17
C ASP A 237 -18.56 12.36 -2.64
N GLY A 238 -17.53 11.53 -2.38
CA GLY A 238 -16.23 11.96 -1.87
C GLY A 238 -16.22 12.47 -0.43
N LYS A 239 -17.33 12.31 0.32
CA LYS A 239 -17.47 12.81 1.70
C LYS A 239 -17.05 11.81 2.77
N GLY A 240 -16.63 10.62 2.36
CA GLY A 240 -16.20 9.56 3.25
C GLY A 240 -15.64 8.37 2.49
N VAL A 241 -15.46 7.29 3.24
CA VAL A 241 -14.89 6.03 2.75
C VAL A 241 -15.78 4.86 3.18
N VAL A 242 -15.82 3.82 2.38
CA VAL A 242 -16.41 2.52 2.69
C VAL A 242 -15.27 1.53 2.81
N ALA A 243 -15.22 0.76 3.89
CA ALA A 243 -14.13 -0.18 4.14
C ALA A 243 -14.67 -1.49 4.71
N ILE A 244 -13.85 -2.53 4.58
CA ILE A 244 -14.03 -3.79 5.30
C ILE A 244 -13.38 -3.62 6.67
N GLY A 245 -14.09 -3.99 7.73
CA GLY A 245 -13.57 -4.05 9.09
C GLY A 245 -13.39 -5.50 9.50
N TYR A 246 -12.20 -5.84 9.97
CA TYR A 246 -11.96 -7.11 10.62
C TYR A 246 -12.12 -6.94 12.13
N THR A 247 -13.08 -7.66 12.71
CA THR A 247 -13.25 -7.66 14.16
C THR A 247 -12.15 -8.48 14.81
N ILE A 248 -11.42 -7.85 15.73
CA ILE A 248 -10.37 -8.48 16.52
C ILE A 248 -11.03 -9.49 17.45
N THR A 249 -10.83 -10.78 17.16
CA THR A 249 -11.07 -11.84 18.13
C THR A 249 -9.84 -11.97 19.04
N PRO A 250 -9.93 -12.59 20.23
CA PRO A 250 -8.80 -12.68 21.17
C PRO A 250 -7.53 -13.35 20.62
N ARG A 251 -7.58 -13.95 19.41
CA ARG A 251 -6.38 -14.29 18.65
C ARG A 251 -6.49 -13.79 17.21
N LYS A 252 -5.54 -12.98 16.75
CA LYS A 252 -5.35 -12.67 15.32
C LYS A 252 -4.79 -13.90 14.60
N LEU A 253 -5.67 -14.77 14.12
CA LEU A 253 -5.32 -16.02 13.42
C LEU A 253 -5.60 -15.88 11.92
N GLY A 254 -4.75 -15.12 11.21
CA GLY A 254 -4.86 -14.98 9.75
C GLY A 254 -6.25 -14.62 9.23
N THR A 255 -6.50 -14.86 7.95
CA THR A 255 -7.65 -14.40 7.17
C THR A 255 -9.05 -14.92 7.58
N ASN A 256 -9.19 -15.59 8.73
CA ASN A 256 -10.46 -16.16 9.22
C ASN A 256 -11.18 -15.26 10.24
N SER A 257 -10.91 -13.97 10.22
CA SER A 257 -11.56 -13.00 11.12
C SER A 257 -12.95 -12.65 10.59
N LEU A 258 -13.93 -12.50 11.50
CA LEU A 258 -15.25 -11.95 11.17
C LEU A 258 -15.07 -10.59 10.50
N SER A 259 -15.70 -10.42 9.34
CA SER A 259 -15.62 -9.19 8.56
C SER A 259 -16.98 -8.55 8.37
N HIS A 260 -17.00 -7.23 8.39
CA HIS A 260 -18.18 -6.41 8.14
C HIS A 260 -17.82 -5.23 7.24
N VAL A 261 -18.81 -4.67 6.57
CA VAL A 261 -18.64 -3.46 5.77
C VAL A 261 -19.14 -2.28 6.58
N PHE A 262 -18.33 -1.23 6.69
CA PHE A 262 -18.71 0.03 7.32
C PHE A 262 -18.42 1.20 6.40
N SER A 263 -19.11 2.31 6.63
CA SER A 263 -18.80 3.60 6.01
C SER A 263 -18.41 4.60 7.08
N LEU A 264 -17.38 5.39 6.82
CA LEU A 264 -16.85 6.41 7.71
C LEU A 264 -16.80 7.74 6.95
N THR A 265 -17.48 8.77 7.46
CA THR A 265 -17.38 10.11 6.88
C THR A 265 -16.04 10.75 7.27
N LEU A 266 -15.60 11.75 6.49
CA LEU A 266 -14.41 12.54 6.85
C LEU A 266 -14.57 13.28 8.18
N SER A 267 -15.81 13.55 8.61
CA SER A 267 -16.13 14.11 9.93
C SER A 267 -16.11 13.07 11.07
N GLY A 268 -15.76 11.82 10.79
CA GLY A 268 -15.67 10.75 11.79
C GLY A 268 -17.00 10.07 12.14
N GLN A 269 -18.02 10.13 11.28
CA GLN A 269 -19.27 9.41 11.54
C GLN A 269 -19.17 7.96 11.04
N TYR A 270 -19.04 7.02 11.98
CA TYR A 270 -19.00 5.59 11.70
C TYR A 270 -20.41 5.00 11.55
N ASN A 271 -20.66 4.33 10.42
CA ASN A 271 -21.93 3.66 10.15
C ASN A 271 -21.67 2.23 9.66
N LEU A 272 -22.15 1.25 10.41
CA LEU A 272 -22.11 -0.15 10.01
C LEU A 272 -23.13 -0.39 8.87
N ARG A 273 -22.70 -1.03 7.78
CA ARG A 273 -23.54 -1.27 6.59
C ARG A 273 -24.02 -2.71 6.53
N PHE A 274 -23.12 -3.68 6.70
CA PHE A 274 -23.42 -5.11 6.60
C PHE A 274 -22.52 -5.91 7.54
N GLN A 275 -23.05 -6.94 8.19
CA GLN A 275 -22.30 -7.89 9.04
C GLN A 275 -22.19 -9.26 8.36
N ASN A 276 -21.22 -10.07 8.81
CA ASN A 276 -21.03 -11.47 8.41
C ASN A 276 -20.78 -11.67 6.91
N VAL A 277 -19.91 -10.82 6.33
CA VAL A 277 -19.43 -11.07 4.97
C VAL A 277 -18.40 -12.21 5.06
N ILE A 278 -18.77 -13.39 4.54
CA ILE A 278 -17.85 -14.50 4.38
C ILE A 278 -16.91 -14.13 3.24
N LYS A 279 -15.59 -14.25 3.46
CA LYS A 279 -14.56 -14.10 2.43
C LYS A 279 -14.74 -15.23 1.42
N ASP A 280 -15.62 -15.04 0.44
CA ASP A 280 -15.55 -15.87 -0.76
C ASP A 280 -14.26 -15.45 -1.49
N SER A 281 -13.48 -16.44 -1.90
CA SER A 281 -12.17 -16.27 -2.55
C SER A 281 -12.23 -15.51 -3.89
N SER A 282 -13.43 -15.13 -4.33
CA SER A 282 -13.66 -14.17 -5.39
C SER A 282 -13.69 -12.75 -4.82
N LYS A 283 -12.70 -11.93 -5.20
CA LYS A 283 -12.57 -10.50 -4.88
C LYS A 283 -13.95 -9.84 -4.71
N VAL A 284 -14.26 -9.35 -3.50
CA VAL A 284 -15.39 -8.44 -3.29
C VAL A 284 -15.07 -7.15 -4.05
N CYS A 285 -15.45 -7.12 -5.32
CA CYS A 285 -15.48 -5.89 -6.11
C CYS A 285 -16.61 -5.05 -5.55
N LEU A 286 -16.28 -4.05 -4.72
CA LEU A 286 -17.20 -2.95 -4.49
C LEU A 286 -17.55 -2.34 -5.86
N PRO A 287 -18.84 -2.15 -6.19
CA PRO A 287 -19.25 -1.79 -7.54
C PRO A 287 -18.68 -0.41 -7.91
N LEU A 288 -17.64 -0.43 -8.75
CA LEU A 288 -17.21 0.74 -9.50
C LEU A 288 -18.44 1.30 -10.25
N SER A 289 -18.67 2.60 -10.07
CA SER A 289 -19.65 3.39 -10.81
C SER A 289 -19.78 2.92 -12.25
N THR A 290 -20.96 2.38 -12.56
CA THR A 290 -21.32 1.80 -13.85
C THR A 290 -21.24 2.85 -14.95
N ARG A 291 -20.22 2.76 -15.83
CA ARG A 291 -20.38 3.24 -17.20
C ARG A 291 -20.99 2.12 -18.02
N LYS A 292 -22.27 2.28 -18.37
CA LYS A 292 -22.93 1.54 -19.45
C LYS A 292 -22.13 1.73 -20.74
N CYS A 293 -21.29 0.75 -21.09
CA CYS A 293 -20.93 0.52 -22.49
C CYS A 293 -21.87 -0.56 -23.01
N LEU A 294 -22.95 -0.13 -23.65
CA LEU A 294 -23.75 -0.98 -24.53
C LEU A 294 -22.84 -1.51 -25.64
N GLN A 295 -22.56 -2.81 -25.61
CA GLN A 295 -22.09 -3.52 -26.80
C GLN A 295 -22.92 -4.80 -26.94
N LYS A 296 -24.04 -4.66 -27.67
CA LYS A 296 -24.68 -5.80 -28.34
C LYS A 296 -23.74 -6.22 -29.47
N SER A 297 -23.22 -7.44 -29.41
CA SER A 297 -22.86 -8.18 -30.62
C SER A 297 -22.91 -9.67 -30.33
N HIS A 298 -23.85 -10.34 -30.99
CA HIS A 298 -23.99 -11.78 -31.04
C HIS A 298 -22.69 -12.44 -31.52
N ILE A 299 -22.21 -13.44 -30.79
CA ILE A 299 -21.27 -14.43 -31.30
C ILE A 299 -21.99 -15.78 -31.19
N LYS A 300 -22.37 -16.32 -32.35
CA LYS A 300 -22.77 -17.73 -32.51
C LYS A 300 -21.48 -18.54 -32.58
N PHE A 301 -21.40 -19.58 -31.74
CA PHE A 301 -20.39 -20.62 -31.86
C PHE A 301 -20.70 -21.50 -33.09
N LEU A 302 -19.67 -21.72 -33.90
CA LEU A 302 -19.44 -22.97 -34.63
C LEU A 302 -18.11 -23.52 -34.13
#